data_AF-A0A7I7L4I0-F1
#
_entry.id   AF-A0A7I7L4I0-F1
#
_cell.length_a   1.000
_cell.length_b   1.000
_cell.length_c   1.000
_cell.angle_alpha   90.00
_cell.angle_beta   90.00
_cell.angle_gamma   90.00
#
_symmetry.space_group_name_H-M   'P 1'
#
loop_
_entity.id
_entity.type
_entity.pdbx_description
1 polymer ?
#
loop_
_entity_poly.entity_id
_entity_poly.type
_entity_poly.pdbx_seq_one_letter_code
_entity_poly.pdbx_strand_id
1 'polypeptide(L)'
;MSICPPPPPDADGNPACYYRDGWAADTSGSGINVYYFREPSNSVNGEQVTADVRQKDGTTASQIAALDPGQLNDQIQFPGIDKSAVQAVLLTTSTGRCFVIGPGS
;
A
#
# COMPACT_ATOMS: atom_id res chain seq x y z
N MET A 1 19.92 20.27 -12.32
CA MET A 1 18.71 19.42 -12.36
C MET A 1 18.84 18.44 -11.20
N SER A 2 18.15 18.69 -10.10
CA SER A 2 18.21 17.84 -8.91
C SER A 2 17.44 16.55 -9.19
N ILE A 3 18.18 15.50 -9.51
CA ILE A 3 17.65 14.14 -9.65
C ILE A 3 17.57 13.61 -8.23
N CYS A 4 16.38 13.70 -7.61
CA CYS A 4 16.14 12.93 -6.40
C CYS A 4 16.35 11.45 -6.76
N PRO A 5 17.26 10.72 -6.08
CA PRO A 5 17.41 9.30 -6.33
C PRO A 5 16.06 8.63 -6.07
N PRO A 6 15.63 7.68 -6.92
CA PRO A 6 14.42 6.91 -6.64
C PRO A 6 14.54 6.33 -5.23
N PRO A 7 13.45 6.32 -4.45
CA PRO A 7 13.48 5.81 -3.10
C PRO A 7 14.08 4.39 -3.11
N PRO A 8 14.94 4.07 -2.14
CA PRO A 8 15.59 2.76 -2.10
C PRO A 8 14.51 1.67 -2.10
N PRO A 9 14.70 0.59 -2.87
CA PRO A 9 13.78 -0.54 -2.84
C PRO A 9 13.69 -1.11 -1.42
N ASP A 10 12.56 -1.71 -1.09
CA ASP A 10 12.34 -2.30 0.23
C ASP A 10 13.34 -3.43 0.52
N ALA A 11 13.39 -3.94 1.76
CA ALA A 11 14.31 -5.00 2.17
C ALA A 11 14.28 -6.26 1.27
N ASP A 12 13.16 -6.48 0.57
CA ASP A 12 12.93 -7.56 -0.40
C ASP A 12 13.28 -7.19 -1.87
N GLY A 13 13.74 -5.97 -2.15
CA GLY A 13 14.03 -5.49 -3.51
C GLY A 13 12.80 -5.03 -4.30
N ASN A 14 11.63 -4.87 -3.66
CA ASN A 14 10.42 -4.43 -4.35
C ASN A 14 10.50 -2.94 -4.73
N PRO A 15 10.03 -2.55 -5.93
CA PRO A 15 9.94 -1.15 -6.31
C PRO A 15 8.89 -0.43 -5.45
N ALA A 16 9.06 0.88 -5.26
CA ALA A 16 8.02 1.71 -4.64
C ALA A 16 6.74 1.67 -5.49
N CYS A 17 5.59 1.62 -4.81
CA CYS A 17 4.28 1.75 -5.42
C CYS A 17 4.09 3.16 -6.04
N TYR A 18 2.96 3.36 -6.71
CA TYR A 18 2.65 4.63 -7.34
C TYR A 18 2.70 5.77 -6.32
N TYR A 19 3.14 6.97 -6.69
CA TYR A 19 3.40 8.05 -5.72
C TYR A 19 2.18 8.49 -4.90
N ARG A 20 0.96 8.12 -5.33
CA ARG A 20 -0.28 8.36 -4.60
C ARG A 20 -0.63 7.23 -3.63
N ASP A 21 -0.07 6.05 -3.85
CA ASP A 21 -0.21 4.94 -2.91
C ASP A 21 0.50 5.31 -1.63
N GLY A 22 -0.18 5.08 -0.52
CA GLY A 22 0.31 5.48 0.77
C GLY A 22 -0.42 4.72 1.85
N TRP A 23 0.11 4.74 3.06
CA TRP A 23 -0.64 4.30 4.22
C TRP A 23 -0.56 5.35 5.31
N ALA A 24 -1.57 5.40 6.15
CA ALA A 24 -1.64 6.32 7.28
C ALA A 24 -2.21 5.59 8.49
N ALA A 25 -1.93 6.12 9.69
CA ALA A 25 -2.70 5.73 10.85
C ALA A 25 -4.17 6.12 10.63
N ASP A 26 -5.09 5.28 11.07
CA ASP A 26 -6.49 5.67 11.13
C ASP A 26 -6.66 6.89 12.04
N THR A 27 -7.65 7.74 11.73
CA THR A 27 -7.98 8.93 12.54
C THR A 27 -8.29 8.61 14.00
N SER A 28 -8.71 7.37 14.30
CA SER A 28 -8.96 6.90 15.67
C SER A 28 -7.68 6.42 16.38
N GLY A 29 -6.55 6.31 15.68
CA GLY A 29 -5.27 5.83 16.20
C GLY A 29 -5.19 4.33 16.51
N SER A 30 -6.28 3.59 16.35
CA SER A 30 -6.41 2.17 16.68
C SER A 30 -6.21 1.22 15.48
N GLY A 31 -5.69 1.73 14.36
CA GLY A 31 -5.51 0.97 13.13
C GLY A 31 -4.69 1.74 12.11
N ILE A 32 -4.50 1.14 10.93
CA ILE A 32 -3.97 1.82 9.75
C ILE A 32 -4.94 1.71 8.58
N ASN A 33 -4.84 2.67 7.68
CA ASN A 33 -5.50 2.68 6.39
C ASN A 33 -4.44 2.64 5.30
N VAL A 34 -4.54 1.68 4.40
CA VAL A 34 -3.72 1.58 3.20
C VAL A 34 -4.54 2.09 2.02
N TYR A 35 -4.00 3.06 1.30
CA TYR A 35 -4.62 3.66 0.14
C TYR A 35 -3.95 3.13 -1.11
N TYR A 36 -4.76 2.56 -2.00
CA TYR A 36 -4.35 2.12 -3.31
C TYR A 36 -4.98 3.01 -4.38
N PHE A 37 -4.18 3.44 -5.34
CA PHE A 37 -4.55 4.23 -6.49
C PHE A 37 -4.04 3.56 -7.75
N ARG A 38 -4.97 3.17 -8.63
CA ARG A 38 -4.64 2.66 -9.95
C ARG A 38 -4.61 3.77 -10.99
N GLU A 39 -3.83 3.57 -12.03
CA GLU A 39 -3.79 4.51 -13.15
C GLU A 39 -5.14 4.54 -13.89
N PRO A 40 -5.64 5.73 -14.28
CA PRO A 40 -6.91 5.84 -15.00
C PRO A 40 -6.96 5.01 -16.29
N SER A 41 -5.84 4.88 -16.98
CA SER A 41 -5.70 4.06 -18.20
C SER A 41 -6.05 2.59 -17.96
N ASN A 42 -5.84 2.09 -16.73
CA ASN A 42 -6.11 0.70 -16.38
C ASN A 42 -7.53 0.51 -15.81
N SER A 43 -8.30 1.57 -15.57
CA SER A 43 -9.62 1.56 -14.89
C SER A 43 -10.75 0.83 -15.62
N VAL A 44 -10.51 0.40 -16.86
CA VAL A 44 -11.52 -0.19 -17.76
C VAL A 44 -12.08 -1.52 -17.23
N ASN A 45 -11.25 -2.30 -16.53
CA ASN A 45 -11.65 -3.60 -15.97
C ASN A 45 -11.71 -3.55 -14.44
N GLY A 46 -12.36 -4.53 -13.82
CA GLY A 46 -12.18 -4.76 -12.39
C GLY A 46 -10.76 -5.22 -12.10
N GLU A 47 -10.22 -4.87 -10.93
CA GLU A 47 -8.90 -5.31 -10.46
C GLU A 47 -8.96 -5.73 -9.00
N GLN A 48 -8.15 -6.72 -8.62
CA GLN A 48 -7.98 -7.10 -7.23
C GLN A 48 -6.58 -6.68 -6.77
N VAL A 49 -6.54 -5.99 -5.64
CA VAL A 49 -5.30 -5.63 -4.94
C VAL A 49 -5.27 -6.34 -3.60
N THR A 50 -4.12 -6.90 -3.25
CA THR A 50 -3.85 -7.47 -1.93
C THR A 50 -2.92 -6.54 -1.19
N ALA A 51 -3.33 -6.06 -0.01
CA ALA A 51 -2.47 -5.31 0.89
C ALA A 51 -1.92 -6.25 1.96
N ASP A 52 -0.60 -6.30 2.06
CA ASP A 52 0.14 -7.06 3.05
C ASP A 52 0.84 -6.09 4.01
N VAL A 53 0.38 -6.04 5.25
CA VAL A 53 0.96 -5.24 6.32
C VAL A 53 1.86 -6.15 7.15
N ARG A 54 3.17 -6.02 6.94
CA ARG A 54 4.18 -6.70 7.76
C ARG A 54 4.38 -5.93 9.04
N GLN A 55 4.28 -6.63 10.15
CA GLN A 55 4.48 -6.08 11.49
C GLN A 55 5.88 -6.42 12.01
N LYS A 56 6.40 -5.59 12.91
CA LYS A 56 7.73 -5.74 13.51
C LYS A 56 7.87 -7.00 14.37
N ASP A 57 6.76 -7.59 14.81
CA ASP A 57 6.71 -8.85 15.53
C ASP A 57 6.89 -10.08 14.61
N GLY A 58 7.02 -9.87 13.30
CA GLY A 58 7.17 -10.90 12.28
C GLY A 58 5.85 -11.43 11.73
N THR A 59 4.70 -10.96 12.21
CA THR A 59 3.39 -11.31 11.64
C THR A 59 3.09 -10.49 10.40
N THR A 60 2.25 -11.01 9.52
CA THR A 60 1.76 -10.27 8.35
C THR A 60 0.24 -10.34 8.33
N ALA A 61 -0.40 -9.17 8.23
CA ALA A 61 -1.83 -9.07 8.04
C ALA A 61 -2.11 -8.80 6.56
N SER A 62 -2.92 -9.65 5.94
CA SER A 62 -3.25 -9.55 4.52
C SER A 62 -4.73 -9.25 4.36
N GLN A 63 -5.07 -8.28 3.52
CA GLN A 63 -6.43 -7.93 3.13
C GLN A 63 -6.51 -7.86 1.61
N ILE A 64 -7.64 -8.29 1.08
CA ILE A 64 -7.93 -8.25 -0.35
C ILE A 64 -8.99 -7.19 -0.58
N ALA A 65 -8.71 -6.28 -1.50
CA ALA A 65 -9.66 -5.30 -2.01
C ALA A 65 -9.93 -5.57 -3.49
N ALA A 66 -11.21 -5.54 -3.86
CA ALA A 66 -11.64 -5.60 -5.24
C ALA A 66 -12.09 -4.21 -5.66
N LEU A 67 -11.48 -3.69 -6.72
CA LEU A 67 -11.84 -2.43 -7.36
C LEU A 67 -12.75 -2.74 -8.54
N ASP A 68 -13.94 -2.14 -8.52
CA ASP A 68 -14.88 -2.26 -9.63
C ASP A 68 -14.37 -1.53 -10.89
N PRO A 69 -14.89 -1.87 -12.08
CA PRO A 69 -14.63 -1.10 -13.30
C PRO A 69 -14.96 0.39 -13.10
N GLY A 70 -14.03 1.27 -13.45
CA GLY A 70 -14.14 2.72 -13.26
C GLY A 70 -13.75 3.23 -11.87
N GLN A 71 -13.54 2.35 -10.88
CA GLN A 71 -12.99 2.75 -9.58
C GLN A 71 -11.48 2.99 -9.71
N LEU A 72 -11.01 4.15 -9.25
CA LEU A 72 -9.61 4.58 -9.38
C LEU A 72 -8.80 4.39 -8.10
N ASN A 73 -9.47 4.27 -6.97
CA ASN A 73 -8.82 4.14 -5.68
C ASN A 73 -9.67 3.33 -4.71
N ASP A 74 -9.00 2.72 -3.75
CA ASP A 74 -9.63 2.04 -2.65
C ASP A 74 -8.87 2.25 -1.35
N GLN A 75 -9.60 2.15 -0.23
CA GLN A 75 -9.06 2.28 1.11
C GLN A 75 -9.23 0.96 1.85
N ILE A 76 -8.11 0.32 2.15
CA ILE A 76 -8.06 -0.97 2.83
C ILE A 76 -7.73 -0.73 4.29
N GLN A 77 -8.67 -1.08 5.16
CA GLN A 77 -8.55 -0.81 6.60
C GLN A 77 -7.99 -2.03 7.34
N PHE A 78 -7.02 -1.77 8.21
CA PHE A 78 -6.47 -2.75 9.14
C PHE A 78 -6.74 -2.28 10.57
N PRO A 79 -7.96 -2.53 11.09
CA PRO A 79 -8.27 -2.24 12.48
C PRO A 79 -7.41 -3.13 13.40
N GLY A 80 -6.90 -2.55 14.49
CA GLY A 80 -6.08 -3.26 15.47
C GLY A 80 -4.58 -3.29 15.18
N ILE A 81 -4.13 -2.81 14.01
CA ILE A 81 -2.70 -2.67 13.72
C ILE A 81 -2.26 -1.24 14.06
N ASP A 82 -1.44 -1.11 15.09
CA ASP A 82 -0.88 0.19 15.45
C ASP A 82 0.18 0.62 14.42
N LYS A 83 0.20 1.91 14.06
CA LYS A 83 1.22 2.48 13.14
C LYS A 83 2.65 2.14 13.56
N SER A 84 2.93 2.10 14.86
CA SER A 84 4.25 1.79 15.40
C SER A 84 4.64 0.32 15.25
N ALA A 85 3.65 -0.58 15.15
CA ALA A 85 3.83 -2.00 14.90
C ALA A 85 4.11 -2.31 13.42
N VAL A 86 3.70 -1.43 12.50
CA VAL A 86 3.97 -1.59 11.07
C VAL A 86 5.47 -1.51 10.80
N GLN A 87 5.97 -2.54 10.11
CA GLN A 87 7.33 -2.59 9.59
C GLN A 87 7.34 -2.20 8.11
N ALA A 88 6.45 -2.80 7.31
CA ALA A 88 6.37 -2.58 5.87
C ALA A 88 4.94 -2.81 5.39
N VAL A 89 4.56 -2.12 4.31
CA VAL A 89 3.27 -2.35 3.63
C VAL A 89 3.58 -2.66 2.18
N LEU A 90 3.07 -3.79 1.68
CA LEU A 90 3.19 -4.21 0.30
C LEU A 90 1.82 -4.26 -0.35
N LEU A 91 1.74 -3.87 -1.62
CA LEU A 91 0.57 -4.08 -2.45
C LEU A 91 0.91 -5.06 -3.55
N THR A 92 0.04 -6.05 -3.75
CA THR A 92 0.14 -7.02 -4.83
C THR A 92 -1.07 -6.88 -5.73
N THR A 93 -0.85 -6.57 -7.00
CA THR A 93 -1.87 -6.45 -8.04
C THR A 93 -1.60 -7.46 -9.14
N SER A 94 -2.44 -7.45 -10.17
CA SER A 94 -2.22 -8.25 -11.40
C SER A 94 -0.92 -7.91 -12.14
N THR A 95 -0.41 -6.68 -11.96
CA THR A 95 0.79 -6.17 -12.63
C THR A 95 2.08 -6.44 -11.87
N GLY A 96 2.00 -6.79 -10.58
CA GLY A 96 3.14 -7.15 -9.75
C GLY A 96 2.97 -6.77 -8.29
N ARG A 97 4.07 -6.87 -7.54
CA ARG A 97 4.15 -6.47 -6.13
C ARG A 97 4.99 -5.20 -5.99
N CYS A 98 4.51 -4.25 -5.21
CA CYS A 98 5.20 -3.00 -4.92
C CYS A 98 5.17 -2.68 -3.41
N PHE A 99 6.06 -1.80 -2.97
CA PHE A 99 6.18 -1.34 -1.59
C PHE A 99 5.56 0.05 -1.40
N VAL A 100 4.66 0.18 -0.42
CA VAL A 100 3.98 1.44 -0.13
C VAL A 100 4.82 2.27 0.84
N ILE A 101 5.19 3.47 0.41
CA ILE A 101 5.98 4.40 1.23
C ILE A 101 5.12 4.88 2.41
N GLY A 102 5.67 4.77 3.61
CA GLY A 102 4.98 5.16 4.83
C GLY A 102 4.98 6.67 5.10
N PRO A 103 4.14 7.13 6.04
CA PRO A 103 4.04 8.54 6.42
C PRO A 103 5.25 8.90 7.30
N GLY A 104 6.34 9.32 6.65
CA GLY A 104 7.58 9.76 7.29
C GLY A 104 8.89 9.38 6.61
N SER A 105 8.89 9.00 5.32
CA SER A 105 10.14 8.90 4.53
C SER A 105 10.71 10.27 4.19
#